data_AF-A0A382LV56-F1
#
_entry.id   AF-A0A382LV56-F1
#
_cell.length_a   1.000
_cell.length_b   1.000
_cell.length_c   1.000
_cell.angle_alpha   90.00
_cell.angle_beta   90.00
_cell.angle_gamma   90.00
#
_symmetry.space_group_name_H-M   'P 1'
#
loop_
_entity.id
_entity.type
_entity.pdbx_description
1 polymer ?
#
loop_
_entity_poly.entity_id
_entity_poly.type
_entity_poly.pdbx_seq_one_letter_code
_entity_poly.pdbx_strand_id
1 'polypeptide(L)'
;TDVTDVHAMKLGWDLQCVIDGVEHYVEVKSTEGAAHTFEITSNEVRQLGDRQSRYLVIFVSNMTADAHTVRVIRGLHDAVDRFVTKDYRVGPQVWKPFHDEENDEFTVPTSSNAD
;
A
#
# COMPACT_ATOMS: atom_id res chain seq x y z
N THR A 1 -5.91 -11.26 8.00
CA THR A 1 -6.22 -10.44 6.81
C THR A 1 -5.54 -11.10 5.65
N ASP A 2 -6.29 -11.67 4.73
CA ASP A 2 -5.71 -12.32 3.56
C ASP A 2 -5.27 -11.24 2.57
N VAL A 3 -4.04 -11.34 2.07
CA VAL A 3 -3.47 -10.45 1.05
C VAL A 3 -3.03 -11.33 -0.12
N THR A 4 -3.48 -10.98 -1.32
CA THR A 4 -3.17 -11.70 -2.56
C THR A 4 -2.41 -10.77 -3.50
N ASP A 5 -1.25 -11.22 -3.99
CA ASP A 5 -0.55 -10.56 -5.10
C ASP A 5 -1.26 -10.87 -6.43
N VAL A 6 -1.69 -9.82 -7.11
CA VAL A 6 -2.38 -9.88 -8.41
C VAL A 6 -1.69 -8.99 -9.46
N HIS A 7 -0.46 -8.52 -9.21
CA HIS A 7 0.27 -7.63 -10.11
C HIS A 7 0.39 -8.19 -11.53
N ALA A 8 0.62 -9.50 -11.65
CA ALA A 8 0.74 -10.20 -12.92
C ALA A 8 -0.54 -10.14 -13.76
N MET A 9 -1.71 -9.94 -13.14
CA MET A 9 -3.01 -9.90 -13.81
C MET A 9 -3.31 -8.54 -14.46
N LYS A 10 -2.49 -7.51 -14.20
CA LYS A 10 -2.62 -6.17 -14.81
C LYS A 10 -4.01 -5.54 -14.67
N LEU A 11 -4.65 -5.75 -13.52
CA LEU A 11 -5.99 -5.26 -13.23
C LEU A 11 -6.04 -3.75 -12.92
N GLY A 12 -4.88 -3.12 -12.74
CA GLY A 12 -4.75 -1.72 -12.34
C GLY A 12 -4.59 -1.53 -10.83
N TRP A 13 -4.19 -2.59 -10.12
CA TRP A 13 -3.68 -2.61 -8.75
C TRP A 13 -2.74 -3.82 -8.61
N ASP A 14 -1.93 -3.84 -7.56
CA ASP A 14 -0.92 -4.88 -7.31
C ASP A 14 -1.39 -5.92 -6.30
N LEU A 15 -2.04 -5.48 -5.21
CA LEU A 15 -2.49 -6.36 -4.13
C LEU A 15 -3.99 -6.25 -3.92
N GLN A 16 -4.59 -7.35 -3.50
CA GLN A 16 -5.98 -7.43 -3.10
C GLN A 16 -6.07 -7.98 -1.68
N CYS A 17 -6.87 -7.37 -0.82
CA CYS A 17 -7.00 -7.82 0.56
C CYS A 17 -8.40 -7.64 1.11
N VAL A 18 -8.73 -8.40 2.16
CA VAL A 18 -10.02 -8.29 2.87
C VAL A 18 -9.78 -7.74 4.26
N ILE A 19 -10.28 -6.55 4.54
CA ILE A 19 -10.21 -5.87 5.84
C ILE A 19 -11.64 -5.77 6.38
N ASP A 20 -11.89 -6.32 7.55
CA ASP A 20 -13.22 -6.32 8.19
C ASP A 20 -14.35 -6.81 7.27
N GLY A 21 -14.06 -7.83 6.45
CA GLY A 21 -15.00 -8.40 5.48
C GLY A 21 -15.21 -7.57 4.21
N VAL A 22 -14.47 -6.47 4.04
CA VAL A 22 -14.53 -5.60 2.85
C VAL A 22 -13.28 -5.80 2.00
N GLU A 23 -13.51 -6.04 0.70
CA GLU A 23 -12.44 -6.14 -0.29
C GLU A 23 -11.84 -4.77 -0.63
N HIS A 24 -10.51 -4.71 -0.60
CA HIS A 24 -9.69 -3.57 -0.94
C HIS A 24 -8.71 -3.91 -2.07
N TYR A 25 -8.38 -2.88 -2.84
CA TYR A 25 -7.50 -2.94 -4.00
C TYR A 25 -6.35 -1.96 -3.78
N VAL A 26 -5.11 -2.44 -3.85
CA VAL A 26 -3.94 -1.68 -3.43
C VAL A 26 -2.96 -1.60 -4.58
N GLU A 27 -2.70 -0.38 -5.04
CA GLU A 27 -1.58 -0.09 -5.93
C GLU A 27 -0.35 0.29 -5.09
N VAL A 28 0.80 -0.27 -5.42
CA VAL A 28 2.06 -0.04 -4.73
C VAL A 28 3.01 0.73 -5.65
N LYS A 29 3.42 1.91 -5.22
CA LYS A 29 4.39 2.75 -5.92
C LYS A 29 5.62 2.90 -5.05
N SER A 30 6.80 2.91 -5.65
CA SER A 30 8.05 3.13 -4.93
C SER A 30 9.00 4.04 -5.69
N THR A 31 9.84 4.76 -4.95
CA THR A 31 10.94 5.54 -5.52
C THR A 31 12.24 5.23 -4.81
N GLU A 32 13.33 5.24 -5.58
CA GLU A 32 14.66 5.31 -5.04
C GLU A 32 14.92 6.76 -4.56
N GLY A 33 15.31 6.92 -3.30
CA GLY A 33 15.57 8.23 -2.69
C GLY A 33 14.33 9.04 -2.27
N ALA A 34 14.50 10.35 -2.15
CA ALA A 34 13.54 11.25 -1.51
C ALA A 34 12.43 11.79 -2.44
N ALA A 35 12.19 11.17 -3.59
CA ALA A 35 11.14 11.61 -4.49
C ALA A 35 9.76 11.47 -3.82
N HIS A 36 8.92 12.50 -3.96
CA HIS A 36 7.57 12.57 -3.39
C HIS A 36 6.46 12.49 -4.43
N THR A 37 6.83 12.35 -5.70
CA THR A 37 5.92 12.22 -6.83
C THR A 37 5.97 10.81 -7.37
N PHE A 38 4.82 10.31 -7.82
CA PHE A 38 4.70 9.03 -8.50
C PHE A 38 3.74 9.19 -9.67
N GLU A 39 3.95 8.38 -10.71
CA GLU A 39 3.06 8.34 -11.87
C GLU A 39 1.94 7.34 -11.62
N ILE A 40 0.75 7.66 -12.14
CA ILE A 40 -0.41 6.77 -12.16
C ILE A 40 -0.77 6.52 -13.62
N THR A 41 -1.00 5.24 -13.97
CA THR A 41 -1.43 4.88 -15.33
C THR A 41 -2.91 5.20 -15.57
N SER A 42 -3.32 5.37 -16.84
CA SER A 42 -4.72 5.61 -17.17
C SER A 42 -5.67 4.51 -16.66
N ASN A 43 -5.19 3.27 -16.55
CA ASN A 43 -5.97 2.17 -15.98
C ASN A 43 -6.16 2.34 -14.47
N GLU A 44 -5.10 2.69 -13.73
CA GLU A 44 -5.18 2.98 -12.29
C GLU A 44 -6.09 4.18 -12.00
N VAL A 45 -6.03 5.26 -12.79
CA VAL A 45 -6.95 6.41 -12.69
C VAL A 45 -8.41 5.96 -12.84
N ARG A 46 -8.68 5.07 -13.81
CA ARG A 46 -10.02 4.52 -14.00
C ARG A 46 -10.45 3.68 -12.79
N GLN A 47 -9.60 2.77 -12.31
CA GLN A 47 -9.93 1.91 -11.16
C GLN A 47 -10.15 2.72 -9.88
N LEU A 48 -9.40 3.80 -9.68
CA LEU A 48 -9.63 4.76 -8.60
C LEU A 48 -11.06 5.30 -8.61
N GLY A 49 -11.56 5.71 -9.79
CA GLY A 49 -12.94 6.18 -9.95
C GLY A 49 -13.97 5.08 -9.71
N ASP A 50 -13.77 3.90 -10.29
CA ASP A 50 -14.72 2.77 -10.24
C ASP A 50 -14.85 2.18 -8.82
N ARG A 51 -13.77 2.23 -8.02
CA ARG A 51 -13.67 1.52 -6.73
C ARG A 51 -13.64 2.45 -5.52
N GLN A 52 -13.48 3.76 -5.74
CA GLN A 52 -13.60 4.82 -4.74
C GLN A 52 -12.80 4.54 -3.46
N SER A 53 -13.46 4.49 -2.30
CA SER A 53 -12.86 4.30 -0.98
C SER A 53 -12.20 2.93 -0.78
N ARG A 54 -12.46 1.97 -1.67
CA ARG A 54 -11.86 0.64 -1.64
C ARG A 54 -10.53 0.56 -2.36
N TYR A 55 -10.18 1.57 -3.16
CA TYR A 55 -8.88 1.66 -3.82
C TYR A 55 -7.90 2.48 -2.97
N LEU A 56 -6.74 1.90 -2.69
CA LEU A 56 -5.69 2.45 -1.86
C LEU A 56 -4.41 2.58 -2.70
N VAL A 57 -3.66 3.65 -2.50
CA VAL A 57 -2.29 3.75 -3.04
C VAL A 57 -1.32 3.74 -1.87
N ILE A 58 -0.38 2.81 -1.88
CA ILE A 58 0.75 2.80 -0.96
C ILE A 58 1.97 3.32 -1.71
N PHE A 59 2.52 4.42 -1.22
CA PHE A 59 3.76 5.00 -1.74
C PHE A 59 4.90 4.76 -0.76
N VAL A 60 5.92 4.04 -1.20
CA VAL A 60 7.12 3.77 -0.41
C VAL A 60 8.29 4.57 -0.97
N SER A 61 8.74 5.57 -0.24
CA SER A 61 9.93 6.34 -0.61
C SER A 61 11.13 5.96 0.23
N ASN A 62 12.31 6.34 -0.27
CA ASN A 62 13.57 6.16 0.42
C ASN A 62 13.95 4.69 0.62
N MET A 63 13.64 3.84 -0.37
CA MET A 63 13.90 2.38 -0.36
C MET A 63 15.39 2.00 -0.17
N THR A 64 16.30 2.95 -0.34
CA THR A 64 17.75 2.73 -0.24
C THR A 64 18.35 3.24 1.08
N ALA A 65 17.56 3.88 1.95
CA ALA A 65 18.02 4.36 3.24
C ALA A 65 17.67 3.39 4.38
N ASP A 66 18.37 3.54 5.51
CA ASP A 66 18.16 2.76 6.72
C ASP A 66 16.71 2.79 7.25
N ALA A 67 15.93 3.81 6.89
CA ALA A 67 14.51 3.91 7.20
C ALA A 67 13.69 4.34 5.98
N HIS A 68 12.65 3.57 5.68
CA HIS A 68 11.70 3.88 4.61
C HIS A 68 10.54 4.71 5.14
N THR A 69 9.96 5.53 4.27
CA THR A 69 8.70 6.21 4.53
C THR A 69 7.61 5.53 3.72
N VAL A 70 6.64 4.94 4.40
CA VAL A 70 5.45 4.34 3.79
C VAL A 70 4.31 5.33 3.96
N ARG A 71 3.79 5.85 2.86
CA ARG A 71 2.63 6.73 2.83
C ARG A 71 1.43 5.97 2.28
N VAL A 72 0.39 5.82 3.09
CA VAL A 72 -0.89 5.29 2.63
C VAL A 72 -1.79 6.45 2.21
N ILE A 73 -2.28 6.41 0.98
CA ILE A 73 -3.12 7.43 0.36
C ILE A 73 -4.50 6.83 0.08
N ARG A 74 -5.54 7.52 0.55
CA ARG A 74 -6.96 7.17 0.34
C ARG A 74 -7.73 8.34 -0.23
N GLY A 75 -8.83 8.07 -0.93
CA GLY A 75 -9.70 9.16 -1.41
C GLY A 75 -9.14 9.91 -2.63
N LEU A 76 -8.19 9.33 -3.36
CA LEU A 76 -7.56 9.97 -4.53
C LEU A 76 -8.53 10.15 -5.72
N HIS A 77 -9.72 9.55 -5.66
CA HIS A 77 -10.79 9.69 -6.66
C HIS A 77 -11.49 11.06 -6.62
N ASP A 78 -11.51 11.72 -5.46
CA ASP A 78 -12.15 13.03 -5.29
C ASP A 78 -11.11 14.13 -5.49
N ALA A 79 -10.81 14.45 -6.76
CA ALA A 79 -10.08 15.64 -7.23
C ALA A 79 -9.03 16.19 -6.26
N VAL A 80 -7.75 15.77 -6.40
CA VAL A 80 -6.45 16.26 -5.85
C VAL A 80 -6.39 16.85 -4.42
N ASP A 81 -7.39 17.55 -3.91
CA ASP A 81 -7.38 18.28 -2.64
C ASP A 81 -8.09 17.54 -1.49
N ARG A 82 -8.65 16.34 -1.71
CA ARG A 82 -9.42 15.59 -0.69
C ARG A 82 -8.85 14.23 -0.30
N PHE A 83 -7.67 13.87 -0.77
CA PHE A 83 -7.06 12.62 -0.37
C PHE A 83 -6.55 12.68 1.08
N VAL A 84 -6.71 11.57 1.80
CA VAL A 84 -6.21 11.39 3.16
C VAL A 84 -4.90 10.62 3.09
N THR A 85 -3.84 11.19 3.64
CA THR A 85 -2.55 10.50 3.80
C THR A 85 -2.33 10.08 5.24
N LYS A 86 -1.63 8.96 5.42
CA LYS A 86 -1.01 8.59 6.69
C LYS A 86 0.39 8.08 6.42
N ASP A 87 1.37 8.73 7.05
CA ASP A 87 2.78 8.40 6.91
C ASP A 87 3.22 7.48 8.06
N TYR A 88 3.99 6.46 7.71
CA TYR A 88 4.61 5.51 8.61
C TYR A 88 6.12 5.50 8.36
N ARG A 89 6.90 5.49 9.44
CA ARG A 89 8.34 5.24 9.37
C ARG A 89 8.60 3.79 9.73
N VAL A 90 9.25 3.06 8.83
CA VAL A 90 9.54 1.65 9.02
C VAL A 90 11.05 1.48 9.09
N GLY A 91 11.53 0.99 10.23
CA GLY A 91 12.94 0.69 10.45
C GLY A 91 13.37 -0.63 9.81
N PRO A 92 14.68 -0.89 9.71
CA PRO A 92 15.23 -2.01 8.97
C PRO A 92 14.93 -3.37 9.65
N GLN A 93 14.62 -3.35 10.94
CA GLN A 93 14.34 -4.53 11.77
C GLN A 93 12.95 -5.15 11.50
N VAL A 94 12.07 -4.45 10.75
CA VAL A 94 10.66 -4.85 10.52
C VAL A 94 10.48 -5.57 9.18
N TRP A 95 11.48 -5.51 8.30
CA TRP A 95 11.46 -6.22 7.01
C TRP A 95 11.92 -7.66 7.21
N LYS A 96 10.98 -8.60 7.24
CA LYS A 96 11.28 -9.98 6.87
C LYS A 96 11.04 -10.10 5.36
N PRO A 97 12.05 -10.48 4.56
CA PRO A 97 11.80 -10.88 3.18
C PRO A 97 10.74 -11.98 3.20
N PHE A 98 9.65 -11.79 2.45
CA PHE A 98 8.70 -12.87 2.22
C PHE A 98 9.40 -13.87 1.29
N HIS A 99 9.97 -14.92 1.87
CA HIS A 99 10.35 -16.10 1.09
C HIS A 99 9.08 -16.91 0.89
N ASP A 100 8.74 -17.17 -0.37
CA ASP A 100 7.57 -17.92 -0.83
C ASP A 100 7.68 -19.42 -0.52
N GLU A 101 8.18 -19.77 0.67
CA GLU A 101 8.28 -21.13 1.18
C GLU A 101 7.30 -21.29 2.35
N GLU A 102 6.12 -21.79 2.02
CA GLU A 102 5.10 -22.40 2.90
C GLU A 102 4.52 -21.56 4.05
N ASN A 103 3.28 -21.09 3.86
CA ASN A 103 2.22 -21.02 4.88
C ASN A 103 2.58 -20.44 6.28
N ASP A 104 3.26 -19.29 6.35
CA ASP A 104 3.34 -18.56 7.61
C ASP A 104 2.25 -17.48 7.69
N GLU A 105 1.27 -17.72 8.57
CA GLU A 105 0.13 -16.87 8.86
C GLU A 105 0.61 -15.48 9.33
N PHE A 106 0.44 -14.47 8.47
CA PHE A 106 0.88 -13.10 8.73
C PHE A 106 0.10 -12.49 9.92
N THR A 107 0.73 -12.46 11.09
CA THR A 107 0.21 -11.78 12.28
C THR A 107 0.79 -10.36 12.36
N VAL A 108 -0.07 -9.35 12.17
CA VAL A 108 0.30 -7.96 12.42
C VAL A 108 0.41 -7.75 13.93
N PRO A 109 1.55 -7.29 14.47
CA PRO A 109 1.63 -6.96 15.88
C PRO A 109 0.72 -5.76 16.18
N THR A 110 -0.32 -5.99 16.98
CA THR A 110 -1.15 -4.92 17.55
C THR A 110 -0.28 -4.13 18.52
N SER A 111 -0.01 -2.87 18.24
CA SER A 111 0.59 -1.96 19.21
C SER A 111 -0.36 -1.83 20.41
N SER A 112 0.00 -2.43 21.54
CA SER A 112 -0.60 -2.09 22.82
C SER A 112 -0.20 -0.64 23.15
N ASN A 113 -1.17 0.25 23.21
CA ASN A 113 -0.96 1.52 23.91
C ASN A 113 -0.64 1.17 25.36
N ALA A 114 0.57 1.50 25.79
CA ALA A 114 0.91 1.53 27.21
C ALA A 114 0.37 2.84 27.80
N ASP A 115 -0.22 2.71 28.99
CA ASP A 115 -0.88 3.72 29.82
C ASP A 115 -0.03 4.99 30.09
#